data_AF-A0A7C8ZTJ4-F1
#
_entry.id   AF-A0A7C8ZTJ4-F1
#
_cell.length_a   1.000
_cell.length_b   1.000
_cell.length_c   1.000
_cell.angle_alpha   90.00
_cell.angle_beta   90.00
_cell.angle_gamma   90.00
#
_symmetry.space_group_name_H-M   'P 1'
#
loop_
_entity.id
_entity.type
_entity.pdbx_description
1 polymer ?
#
loop_
_entity_poly.entity_id
_entity_poly.type
_entity_poly.pdbx_seq_one_letter_code
_entity_poly.pdbx_strand_id
1 'polypeptide(L)'
;ELDGQISDIFRVLSNGFQKLEKIKDTNRQSRQLEELTDKMRECKRLIKEFDREVKSLESRSDANTNKMLSEKKQSMIKELNSYVALKKHYDKSAAHGSWKQDDG
;
A
#
# COMPACT_ATOMS: atom_id res chain seq x y z
N GLU A 1 -14.32 10.18 -6.95
CA GLU A 1 -14.27 8.78 -7.42
C GLU A 1 -12.96 8.10 -7.05
N LEU A 2 -11.79 8.57 -7.51
CA LEU A 2 -10.48 7.99 -7.18
C LEU A 2 -10.19 7.93 -5.67
N ASP A 3 -10.55 8.99 -4.95
CA ASP A 3 -10.38 9.06 -3.49
C ASP A 3 -11.05 7.89 -2.76
N GLY A 4 -12.32 7.61 -3.10
CA GLY A 4 -13.06 6.50 -2.51
C GLY A 4 -12.46 5.14 -2.86
N GLN A 5 -11.96 4.96 -4.09
CA GLN A 5 -11.27 3.73 -4.49
C GLN A 5 -9.96 3.54 -3.70
N ILE A 6 -9.17 4.60 -3.53
CA ILE A 6 -7.94 4.56 -2.74
C ILE A 6 -8.25 4.23 -1.27
N SER A 7 -9.26 4.86 -0.68
CA SER A 7 -9.70 4.57 0.68
C SER A 7 -10.20 3.13 0.85
N ASP A 8 -10.93 2.60 -0.12
CA ASP A 8 -11.38 1.21 -0.11
C ASP A 8 -10.18 0.25 -0.13
N ILE A 9 -9.18 0.50 -1.00
CA ILE A 9 -7.97 -0.30 -1.02
C ILE A 9 -7.22 -0.22 0.32
N PHE A 10 -7.09 0.96 0.95
CA PHE A 10 -6.47 1.04 2.27
C PHE A 10 -7.22 0.25 3.32
N ARG A 11 -8.55 0.24 3.28
CA ARG A 11 -9.37 -0.62 4.15
C ARG A 11 -9.09 -2.09 3.88
N VAL A 12 -8.99 -2.52 2.62
CA VAL A 12 -8.64 -3.91 2.27
C VAL A 12 -7.25 -4.27 2.77
N LEU A 13 -6.25 -3.39 2.56
CA LEU A 13 -4.88 -3.57 3.01
C LEU A 13 -4.82 -3.70 4.54
N SER A 14 -5.44 -2.78 5.27
CA SER A 14 -5.50 -2.81 6.74
C SER A 14 -6.04 -4.14 7.25
N ASN A 15 -7.22 -4.54 6.75
CA ASN A 15 -7.86 -5.80 7.16
C ASN A 15 -7.01 -7.02 6.80
N GLY A 16 -6.36 -7.01 5.63
CA GLY A 16 -5.55 -8.13 5.18
C GLY A 16 -4.25 -8.27 5.95
N PHE A 17 -3.55 -7.17 6.27
CA PHE A 17 -2.36 -7.22 7.13
C PHE A 17 -2.71 -7.65 8.57
N GLN A 18 -3.82 -7.20 9.13
CA GLN A 18 -4.30 -7.68 10.44
C GLN A 18 -4.64 -9.18 10.44
N LYS A 19 -5.13 -9.72 9.32
CA LYS A 19 -5.35 -11.17 9.16
C LYS A 19 -4.01 -11.89 9.00
N LEU A 20 -3.08 -11.33 8.23
CA LEU A 20 -1.74 -11.88 7.97
C LEU A 20 -0.96 -12.12 9.27
N GLU A 21 -1.03 -11.19 10.24
CA GLU A 21 -0.45 -11.33 11.59
C GLU A 21 -0.91 -12.59 12.33
N LYS A 22 -2.14 -13.05 12.07
CA LYS A 22 -2.75 -14.19 12.76
C LYS A 22 -2.48 -15.53 12.07
N ILE A 23 -2.02 -15.51 10.82
CA ILE A 23 -1.72 -16.73 10.06
C ILE A 23 -0.34 -17.24 10.52
N LYS A 24 -0.27 -18.49 10.97
CA LYS A 24 0.99 -19.14 11.36
C LYS A 24 1.63 -19.93 10.24
N ASP A 25 0.83 -20.36 9.27
CA ASP A 25 1.29 -21.14 8.13
C ASP A 25 1.96 -20.22 7.10
N THR A 26 3.26 -20.41 6.89
CA THR A 26 4.09 -19.58 6.02
C THR A 26 3.60 -19.59 4.57
N ASN A 27 3.10 -20.72 4.06
CA ASN A 27 2.64 -20.83 2.69
C ASN A 27 1.36 -19.99 2.45
N ARG A 28 0.44 -20.00 3.41
CA ARG A 28 -0.75 -19.14 3.43
C ARG A 28 -0.40 -17.67 3.62
N GLN A 29 0.58 -17.35 4.47
CA GLN A 29 1.09 -15.99 4.62
C GLN A 29 1.62 -15.46 3.29
N SER A 30 2.46 -16.23 2.59
CA SER A 30 3.02 -15.84 1.29
C SER A 30 1.94 -15.55 0.25
N ARG A 31 0.90 -16.39 0.15
CA ARG A 31 -0.23 -16.16 -0.77
C ARG A 31 -0.99 -14.87 -0.44
N GLN A 32 -1.32 -14.65 0.83
CA GLN A 32 -2.00 -13.42 1.26
C GLN A 32 -1.13 -12.18 1.03
N LEU A 33 0.19 -12.28 1.23
CA LEU A 33 1.12 -11.19 1.01
C LEU A 33 1.22 -10.81 -0.48
N GLU A 34 1.10 -11.79 -1.39
CA GLU A 34 1.04 -11.56 -2.83
C GLU A 34 -0.22 -10.77 -3.22
N GLU A 35 -1.40 -11.21 -2.75
CA GLU A 35 -2.67 -10.49 -2.99
C GLU A 35 -2.61 -9.04 -2.46
N LEU A 36 -2.07 -8.85 -1.25
CA LEU A 36 -1.86 -7.52 -0.67
C LEU A 36 -0.87 -6.69 -1.50
N THR A 37 0.15 -7.31 -2.07
CA THR A 37 1.13 -6.66 -2.93
C THR A 37 0.51 -6.13 -4.20
N ASP A 38 -0.40 -6.88 -4.83
CA ASP A 38 -1.12 -6.39 -6.01
C ASP A 38 -2.08 -5.26 -5.66
N LYS A 39 -2.74 -5.30 -4.51
CA LYS A 39 -3.53 -4.16 -4.01
C LYS A 39 -2.69 -2.91 -3.74
N MET A 40 -1.48 -3.05 -3.21
CA MET A 40 -0.55 -1.91 -3.07
C MET A 40 -0.13 -1.34 -4.43
N ARG A 41 0.08 -2.19 -5.44
CA ARG A 41 0.40 -1.74 -6.81
C ARG A 41 -0.77 -0.99 -7.44
N GLU A 42 -1.98 -1.48 -7.25
CA GLU A 42 -3.23 -0.83 -7.69
C GLU A 42 -3.38 0.54 -7.02
N CYS A 43 -3.26 0.62 -5.69
CA CYS A 43 -3.30 1.89 -4.95
C CYS A 43 -2.24 2.88 -5.45
N LYS A 44 -1.00 2.41 -5.71
CA LYS A 44 0.06 3.26 -6.28
C LYS A 44 -0.30 3.82 -7.65
N ARG A 45 -1.02 3.07 -8.49
CA ARG A 45 -1.49 3.55 -9.80
C ARG A 45 -2.56 4.62 -9.62
N LEU A 46 -3.56 4.37 -8.78
CA LEU A 46 -4.62 5.33 -8.50
C LEU A 46 -4.09 6.64 -7.89
N ILE A 47 -3.11 6.58 -6.98
CA ILE A 47 -2.47 7.80 -6.43
C ILE A 47 -1.75 8.59 -7.53
N LYS A 48 -1.13 7.92 -8.51
CA LYS A 48 -0.51 8.60 -9.66
C LYS A 48 -1.56 9.22 -10.58
N GLU A 49 -2.70 8.57 -10.77
CA GLU A 49 -3.82 9.12 -11.54
C GLU A 49 -4.42 10.33 -10.83
N PHE A 50 -4.63 10.25 -9.52
CA PHE A 50 -5.05 11.37 -8.69
C PHE A 50 -4.08 12.55 -8.80
N ASP A 51 -2.76 12.32 -8.74
CA ASP A 51 -1.76 13.38 -8.95
C ASP A 51 -1.87 14.04 -10.34
N ARG A 52 -2.14 13.26 -11.39
CA ARG A 52 -2.32 13.79 -12.74
C ARG A 52 -3.59 14.63 -12.86
N GLU A 53 -4.70 14.16 -12.29
CA GLU A 53 -5.95 14.93 -12.26
C GLU A 53 -5.79 16.23 -11.50
N VAL A 54 -5.16 16.20 -10.31
CA VAL A 54 -4.88 17.41 -9.52
C VAL A 54 -4.09 18.41 -10.37
N LYS A 55 -2.97 18.00 -10.97
CA LYS A 55 -2.13 18.86 -11.83
C LYS A 55 -2.89 19.42 -13.03
N SER A 56 -3.81 18.66 -13.62
CA SER A 56 -4.63 19.14 -14.73
C SER A 56 -5.59 20.24 -14.27
N LEU A 57 -6.16 20.09 -13.06
CA LEU A 57 -7.08 21.03 -12.45
C LEU A 57 -6.39 22.24 -11.82
N GLU A 58 -5.08 22.18 -11.52
CA GLU A 58 -4.33 23.30 -10.91
C GLU A 58 -4.39 24.58 -11.76
N SER A 59 -4.52 24.45 -13.08
CA SER A 59 -4.65 25.61 -13.99
C SER A 59 -6.02 26.33 -13.91
N ARG A 60 -7.02 25.70 -13.29
CA ARG A 60 -8.41 26.18 -13.21
C ARG A 60 -8.93 26.30 -11.78
N SER A 61 -8.14 25.91 -10.78
CA SER A 61 -8.54 25.81 -9.38
C SER A 61 -7.78 26.81 -8.51
N ASP A 62 -8.44 27.32 -7.46
CA ASP A 62 -7.83 28.27 -6.53
C ASP A 62 -6.73 27.61 -5.67
N ALA A 63 -5.77 28.43 -5.23
CA ALA A 63 -4.59 27.99 -4.47
C ALA A 63 -4.94 27.19 -3.20
N ASN A 64 -6.07 27.50 -2.55
CA ASN A 64 -6.53 26.77 -1.37
C ASN A 64 -6.94 25.33 -1.71
N THR A 65 -7.66 25.13 -2.81
CA THR A 65 -8.06 23.80 -3.30
C THR A 65 -6.85 22.98 -3.71
N ASN A 66 -5.88 23.58 -4.42
CA ASN A 66 -4.64 22.91 -4.81
C ASN A 66 -3.82 22.46 -3.59
N LYS A 67 -3.78 23.30 -2.54
CA LYS A 67 -3.12 22.95 -1.28
C LYS A 67 -3.79 21.75 -0.62
N MET A 68 -5.11 21.76 -0.46
CA MET A 68 -5.86 20.65 0.16
C MET A 68 -5.68 19.34 -0.61
N LEU A 69 -5.73 19.38 -1.94
CA LEU A 69 -5.52 18.21 -2.79
C LEU A 69 -4.08 17.67 -2.68
N SER A 70 -3.09 18.57 -2.60
CA SER A 70 -1.68 18.21 -2.40
C SER A 70 -1.45 17.57 -1.04
N GLU A 71 -2.01 18.12 0.03
CA GLU A 71 -1.93 17.56 1.39
C GLU A 71 -2.57 16.17 1.44
N LYS A 72 -3.74 16.01 0.80
CA LYS A 72 -4.45 14.74 0.71
C LYS A 72 -3.62 13.68 -0.02
N LYS A 73 -3.04 14.02 -1.17
CA LYS A 73 -2.12 13.15 -1.91
C LYS A 73 -0.94 12.73 -1.03
N GLN A 74 -0.33 13.66 -0.30
CA GLN A 74 0.79 13.34 0.60
C GLN A 74 0.37 12.37 1.71
N SER A 75 -0.84 12.52 2.25
CA SER A 75 -1.40 11.58 3.23
C SER A 75 -1.51 10.16 2.64
N MET A 76 -2.07 10.02 1.43
CA MET A 76 -2.20 8.73 0.76
C MET A 76 -0.84 8.08 0.48
N ILE A 77 0.16 8.86 0.05
CA ILE A 77 1.51 8.35 -0.20
C ILE A 77 2.14 7.83 1.10
N LYS A 78 2.02 8.59 2.20
CA LYS A 78 2.53 8.18 3.51
C LYS A 78 1.88 6.88 3.97
N GLU A 79 0.57 6.77 3.84
CA GLU A 79 -0.18 5.58 4.24
C GLU A 79 0.22 4.35 3.39
N LEU A 80 0.33 4.49 2.07
CA LEU A 80 0.83 3.42 1.20
C LEU A 80 2.26 2.99 1.59
N ASN A 81 3.13 3.94 1.90
CA ASN A 81 4.51 3.62 2.30
C ASN A 81 4.57 2.84 3.62
N SER A 82 3.65 3.07 4.57
CA SER A 82 3.53 2.26 5.78
C SER A 82 3.20 0.80 5.45
N TYR A 83 2.29 0.54 4.52
CA TYR A 83 1.99 -0.82 4.05
C TYR A 83 3.16 -1.46 3.28
N VAL A 84 3.91 -0.68 2.50
CA VAL A 84 5.13 -1.16 1.84
C VAL A 84 6.19 -1.56 2.88
N ALA A 85 6.33 -0.82 3.98
CA ALA A 85 7.23 -1.16 5.07
C ALA A 85 6.78 -2.45 5.79
N LEU A 86 5.47 -2.60 6.06
CA LEU A 86 4.90 -3.83 6.61
C LEU A 86 5.19 -5.03 5.70
N LYS A 87 4.94 -4.90 4.39
CA LYS A 87 5.24 -5.96 3.41
C LYS A 87 6.70 -6.40 3.47
N LYS A 88 7.63 -5.44 3.49
CA LYS A 88 9.07 -5.72 3.61
C LYS A 88 9.44 -6.43 4.91
N HIS A 89 8.74 -6.12 6.01
CA HIS A 89 8.94 -6.83 7.27
C HIS A 89 8.56 -8.31 7.13
N TYR A 90 7.40 -8.61 6.52
CA TYR A 90 6.97 -9.99 6.26
C TYR A 90 7.90 -10.74 5.29
N ASP A 91 8.39 -10.08 4.23
CA ASP A 91 9.38 -10.69 3.33
C ASP A 91 10.65 -11.09 4.08
N LYS A 92 11.14 -10.21 4.98
CA LYS A 92 12.32 -10.49 5.79
C LYS A 92 12.08 -11.61 6.78
N SER A 93 10.92 -11.65 7.43
CA SER A 93 10.54 -12.74 8.32
C SER A 93 10.43 -14.08 7.58
N ALA A 94 9.90 -14.08 6.35
CA ALA A 94 9.85 -15.28 5.51
C ALA A 94 11.25 -15.72 5.05
N ALA A 95 12.14 -14.78 4.69
CA ALA A 95 13.51 -15.08 4.27
C ALA A 95 14.43 -15.55 5.41
N HIS A 96 14.22 -15.07 6.64
CA HIS A 96 15.02 -15.45 7.80
C HIS A 96 14.71 -16.88 8.30
N GLY A 97 13.65 -17.52 7.79
CA GLY A 97 13.37 -18.94 8.00
C GLY A 97 14.15 -19.89 7.07
N SER A 98 14.91 -19.37 6.11
CA SER A 98 15.56 -20.16 5.04
C SER A 98 17.07 -20.40 5.23
N TRP A 99 17.67 -20.06 6.38
CA TRP A 99 19.11 -20.25 6.66
C TRP A 99 19.39 -21.26 7.78
N LYS A 100 18.59 -22.33 7.87
CA LYS A 100 18.94 -23.53 8.65
C LYS A 100 18.74 -24.80 7.83
N GLN A 101 19.54 -24.94 6.78
CA GLN A 101 20.00 -26.25 6.30
C GLN A 101 21.26 -26.03 5.47
N ASP A 102 22.24 -26.92 5.66
CA ASP A 102 23.63 -26.87 5.18
C ASP A 102 24.47 -25.87 6.00
N ASP A 103 25.48 -26.27 6.79
CA ASP A 103 26.54 -27.23 6.49
C ASP A 103 26.74 -28.30 7.58
N GLY A 104 26.93 -29.54 7.13
CA GLY A 104 27.56 -30.61 7.90
C GLY A 104 29.08 -30.60 7.77
#